data_AF-A0A7V7ZGZ7-F1
#
_entry.id   AF-A0A7V7ZGZ7-F1
#
_cell.length_a   1.000
_cell.length_b   1.000
_cell.length_c   1.000
_cell.angle_alpha   90.00
_cell.angle_beta   90.00
_cell.angle_gamma   90.00
#
_symmetry.space_group_name_H-M   'P 1'
#
loop_
_entity.id
_entity.type
_entity.pdbx_description
1 polymer ?
#
loop_
_entity_poly.entity_id
_entity_poly.type
_entity_poly.pdbx_seq_one_letter_code
_entity_poly.pdbx_strand_id
1 'polypeptide(L)'
;METTRRLRLNSTSLVLIPLAIVINIAIGQLAAGTPVYLDSIGTVLVGALMGPLMGALTGMLSNLIWGAATSSVPTASFFYVAGTIGLIAGFAGKQRLFLRASPRWFSAVVGAIFLFALTLFVLMFIGRTIDSEGNSVLPTMQDLFVSNWFIFVLALAAGAVAGYAVLQRGGYAGMIGLLTGVLCAIIAAPTAAYFFSGVTGGGTDMLVALYRASGANIMGSVLAQSTTSDPFDKMTSFMLVWLILQALPRRILARFPYGLPETADDQHVPAEPLASRLS
;
A
#
# COMPACT_ATOMS: atom_id res chain seq x y z
N MET A 1 -16.66 -26.83 16.65
CA MET A 1 -15.30 -27.36 16.45
C MET A 1 -14.58 -26.47 15.46
N GLU A 2 -13.70 -25.62 15.96
CA GLU A 2 -12.92 -24.67 15.17
C GLU A 2 -11.80 -25.47 14.47
N THR A 3 -11.98 -25.78 13.18
CA THR A 3 -10.95 -26.43 12.38
C THR A 3 -9.76 -25.49 12.29
N THR A 4 -8.75 -25.75 13.12
CA THR A 4 -7.47 -25.07 13.09
C THR A 4 -6.87 -25.31 11.71
N ARG A 5 -7.04 -24.34 10.80
CA ARG A 5 -6.48 -24.35 9.45
C ARG A 5 -4.96 -24.33 9.61
N ARG A 6 -4.34 -25.51 9.75
CA ARG A 6 -2.89 -25.63 9.85
C ARG A 6 -2.32 -24.91 8.63
N LEU A 7 -1.52 -23.88 8.86
CA LEU A 7 -0.70 -23.23 7.84
C LEU A 7 0.12 -24.34 7.18
N ARG A 8 -0.36 -24.87 6.05
CA ARG A 8 0.43 -25.74 5.18
C ARG A 8 1.44 -24.83 4.50
N LEU A 9 2.52 -24.51 5.21
CA LEU A 9 3.69 -23.83 4.66
C LEU A 9 4.34 -24.78 3.65
N ASN A 10 3.86 -24.73 2.41
CA ASN A 10 4.49 -25.43 1.31
C ASN A 10 5.85 -24.77 1.02
N SER A 11 6.79 -25.49 0.39
CA SER A 11 8.12 -24.96 0.05
C SER A 11 8.06 -23.63 -0.71
N THR A 12 7.03 -23.43 -1.54
CA THR A 12 6.77 -22.15 -2.23
C THR A 12 6.44 -21.00 -1.27
N SER A 13 5.69 -21.27 -0.20
CA SER A 13 5.36 -20.29 0.83
C SER A 13 6.59 -19.88 1.66
N LEU A 14 7.51 -20.82 1.88
CA LEU A 14 8.79 -20.56 2.58
C LEU A 14 9.76 -19.71 1.75
N VAL A 15 9.76 -19.83 0.43
CA VAL A 15 10.62 -19.03 -0.46
C VAL A 15 10.05 -17.62 -0.68
N LEU A 16 8.72 -17.46 -0.63
CA LEU A 16 8.09 -16.17 -0.92
C LEU A 16 8.43 -15.09 0.12
N ILE A 17 8.50 -15.44 1.41
CA ILE A 17 8.82 -14.49 2.49
C ILE A 17 10.21 -13.84 2.30
N PRO A 18 11.33 -14.60 2.21
CA PRO A 18 12.64 -14.01 2.02
C PRO A 18 12.76 -13.26 0.69
N LEU A 19 12.13 -13.76 -0.38
CA LEU A 19 12.09 -13.05 -1.66
C LEU A 19 11.37 -11.69 -1.54
N ALA A 20 10.23 -11.66 -0.85
CA ALA A 20 9.48 -10.44 -0.61
C ALA A 20 10.27 -9.42 0.21
N ILE A 21 11.00 -9.88 1.24
CA ILE A 21 11.91 -9.02 2.03
C ILE A 21 12.98 -8.41 1.13
N VAL A 22 13.64 -9.22 0.28
CA VAL A 22 14.67 -8.72 -0.65
C VAL A 22 14.09 -7.70 -1.62
N ILE A 23 12.90 -7.96 -2.17
CA ILE A 23 12.21 -7.03 -3.08
C ILE A 23 11.89 -5.71 -2.38
N ASN A 24 11.37 -5.76 -1.15
CA ASN A 24 11.06 -4.55 -0.38
C ASN A 24 12.31 -3.69 -0.17
N ILE A 25 13.44 -4.32 0.22
CA ILE A 25 14.71 -3.63 0.44
C ILE A 25 15.24 -3.04 -0.88
N ALA A 26 15.25 -3.84 -1.94
CA ALA A 26 15.78 -3.42 -3.24
C ALA A 26 14.96 -2.26 -3.83
N ILE A 27 13.64 -2.37 -3.85
CA ILE A 27 12.76 -1.30 -4.35
C ILE A 27 12.83 -0.08 -3.43
N GLY A 28 12.83 -0.28 -2.10
CA GLY A 28 12.93 0.81 -1.13
C GLY A 28 14.22 1.61 -1.29
N GLN A 29 15.34 0.95 -1.62
CA GLN A 29 16.60 1.64 -1.95
C GLN A 29 16.56 2.35 -3.30
N LEU A 30 15.93 1.77 -4.33
CA LEU A 30 15.78 2.41 -5.63
C LEU A 30 14.85 3.63 -5.59
N ALA A 31 13.84 3.57 -4.72
CA ALA A 31 12.90 4.66 -4.48
C ALA A 31 13.40 5.66 -3.43
N ALA A 32 14.55 5.40 -2.79
CA ALA A 32 15.12 6.28 -1.78
C ALA A 32 15.43 7.66 -2.39
N GLY A 33 14.79 8.70 -1.86
CA GLY A 33 14.88 10.07 -2.37
C GLY A 33 13.73 10.47 -3.32
N THR A 34 12.88 9.53 -3.72
CA THR A 34 11.61 9.88 -4.36
C THR A 34 10.54 10.17 -3.30
N PRO A 35 9.45 10.87 -3.65
CA PRO A 35 8.38 11.17 -2.70
C PRO A 35 7.49 9.96 -2.33
N VAL A 36 7.85 8.75 -2.78
CA VAL A 36 7.09 7.51 -2.61
C VAL A 36 8.08 6.41 -2.22
N TYR A 37 7.76 5.56 -1.25
CA TYR A 37 8.72 4.57 -0.72
C TYR A 37 8.68 3.23 -1.46
N LEU A 38 7.51 2.81 -1.94
CA LEU A 38 7.25 1.55 -2.67
C LEU A 38 7.83 0.28 -2.02
N ASP A 39 8.15 0.36 -0.74
CA ASP A 39 8.87 -0.64 0.07
C ASP A 39 7.95 -1.74 0.62
N SER A 40 6.67 -1.71 0.26
CA SER A 40 5.62 -2.52 0.85
C SER A 40 5.01 -3.52 -0.13
N ILE A 41 5.49 -3.57 -1.38
CA ILE A 41 4.94 -4.45 -2.43
C ILE A 41 5.05 -5.92 -2.02
N GLY A 42 6.22 -6.36 -1.55
CA GLY A 42 6.45 -7.72 -1.08
C GLY A 42 5.62 -8.03 0.16
N THR A 43 5.54 -7.11 1.11
CA THR A 43 4.72 -7.24 2.32
C THR A 43 3.24 -7.45 2.00
N VAL A 44 2.71 -6.64 1.08
CA VAL A 44 1.31 -6.71 0.64
C VAL A 44 1.07 -7.99 -0.15
N LEU A 45 2.00 -8.41 -1.00
CA LEU A 45 1.92 -9.66 -1.76
C LEU A 45 1.86 -10.89 -0.84
N VAL A 46 2.75 -10.96 0.16
CA VAL A 46 2.73 -12.06 1.14
C VAL A 46 1.45 -12.02 1.96
N GLY A 47 1.03 -10.84 2.43
CA GLY A 47 -0.24 -10.67 3.12
C GLY A 47 -1.40 -11.21 2.28
N ALA A 48 -1.53 -10.73 1.05
CA ALA A 48 -2.62 -11.10 0.15
C ALA A 48 -2.70 -12.62 -0.12
N LEU A 49 -1.55 -13.30 -0.27
CA LEU A 49 -1.48 -14.72 -0.61
C LEU A 49 -1.48 -15.68 0.60
N MET A 50 -0.85 -15.27 1.70
CA MET A 50 -0.57 -16.15 2.86
C MET A 50 -1.29 -15.71 4.14
N GLY A 51 -1.97 -14.55 4.14
CA GLY A 51 -2.82 -14.05 5.21
C GLY A 51 -2.15 -13.08 6.18
N PRO A 52 -2.90 -12.59 7.18
CA PRO A 52 -2.49 -11.45 8.02
C PRO A 52 -1.18 -11.67 8.74
N LEU A 53 -1.02 -12.82 9.41
CA LEU A 53 0.18 -13.10 10.21
C LEU A 53 1.44 -13.12 9.35
N MET A 54 1.39 -13.76 8.18
CA MET A 54 2.55 -13.87 7.30
C MET A 54 2.88 -12.54 6.63
N GLY A 55 1.87 -11.76 6.25
CA GLY A 55 2.08 -10.38 5.80
C GLY A 55 2.74 -9.53 6.89
N ALA A 56 2.22 -9.59 8.12
CA ALA A 56 2.75 -8.83 9.25
C ALA A 56 4.22 -9.15 9.54
N LEU A 57 4.53 -10.44 9.66
CA LEU A 57 5.91 -10.90 9.89
C LEU A 57 6.83 -10.47 8.75
N THR A 58 6.38 -10.56 7.50
CA THR A 58 7.17 -10.12 6.34
C THR A 58 7.48 -8.63 6.42
N GLY A 59 6.48 -7.79 6.74
CA GLY A 59 6.68 -6.35 6.89
C GLY A 59 7.61 -6.00 8.04
N MET A 60 7.37 -6.56 9.23
CA MET A 60 8.21 -6.34 10.40
C MET A 60 9.66 -6.74 10.13
N LEU A 61 9.87 -7.94 9.60
CA LEU A 61 11.21 -8.44 9.29
C LEU A 61 11.88 -7.62 8.18
N SER A 62 11.13 -7.17 7.16
CA SER A 62 11.69 -6.32 6.10
C SER A 62 12.34 -5.07 6.67
N ASN A 63 11.62 -4.32 7.50
CA ASN A 63 12.13 -3.06 8.05
C ASN A 63 13.23 -3.27 9.10
N LEU A 64 13.14 -4.32 9.92
CA LEU A 64 14.20 -4.65 10.88
C LEU A 64 15.50 -5.08 10.17
N ILE A 65 15.41 -5.94 9.16
CA ILE A 65 16.57 -6.39 8.38
C ILE A 65 17.15 -5.23 7.59
N TRP A 66 16.31 -4.41 6.95
CA TRP A 66 16.77 -3.25 6.19
C TRP A 66 17.48 -2.24 7.09
N GLY A 67 16.86 -1.88 8.21
CA GLY A 67 17.44 -0.96 9.18
C GLY A 67 18.75 -1.47 9.76
N ALA A 68 18.85 -2.78 10.05
CA ALA A 68 20.11 -3.39 10.48
C ALA A 68 21.18 -3.40 9.37
N ALA A 69 20.80 -3.70 8.12
CA ALA A 69 21.72 -3.77 6.99
C ALA A 69 22.27 -2.40 6.56
N THR A 70 21.52 -1.33 6.82
CA THR A 70 21.90 0.05 6.47
C THR A 70 22.28 0.89 7.68
N SER A 71 22.28 0.30 8.88
CA SER A 71 22.43 1.02 10.17
C SER A 71 21.46 2.20 10.32
N SER A 72 20.28 2.11 9.71
CA SER A 72 19.24 3.15 9.71
C SER A 72 18.25 2.93 10.86
N VAL A 73 18.41 3.71 11.92
CA VAL A 73 17.50 3.69 13.09
C VAL A 73 16.06 4.07 12.72
N PRO A 74 15.79 5.10 11.88
CA PRO A 74 14.42 5.41 11.46
C PRO A 74 13.75 4.23 10.74
N THR A 75 14.44 3.63 9.75
CA THR A 75 13.91 2.50 8.98
C THR A 75 13.51 1.32 9.87
N ALA A 76 14.39 0.95 10.81
CA ALA A 76 14.12 -0.12 11.78
C ALA A 76 12.93 0.22 12.69
N SER A 77 12.79 1.48 13.10
CA SER A 77 11.76 1.91 14.04
C SER A 77 10.35 1.77 13.48
N PHE A 78 10.16 1.88 12.16
CA PHE A 78 8.85 1.72 11.51
C PHE A 78 8.45 0.26 11.25
N PHE A 79 9.14 -0.73 11.82
CA PHE A 79 8.79 -2.16 11.64
C PHE A 79 7.34 -2.49 12.01
N TYR A 80 6.77 -1.83 13.02
CA TYR A 80 5.39 -2.04 13.44
C TYR A 80 4.38 -1.45 12.43
N VAL A 81 4.74 -0.36 11.74
CA VAL A 81 3.94 0.20 10.62
C VAL A 81 3.96 -0.79 9.46
N ALA A 82 5.14 -1.30 9.10
CA ALA A 82 5.27 -2.32 8.06
C ALA A 82 4.50 -3.60 8.39
N GLY A 83 4.52 -4.02 9.66
CA GLY A 83 3.68 -5.11 10.16
C GLY A 83 2.18 -4.83 10.01
N THR A 84 1.75 -3.60 10.32
CA THR A 84 0.35 -3.17 10.16
C THR A 84 -0.11 -3.24 8.70
N ILE A 85 0.72 -2.80 7.76
CA ILE A 85 0.45 -2.92 6.32
C ILE A 85 0.22 -4.37 5.93
N GLY A 86 1.12 -5.26 6.37
CA GLY A 86 1.03 -6.69 6.11
C GLY A 86 -0.20 -7.35 6.74
N LEU A 87 -0.58 -6.94 7.96
CA LEU A 87 -1.82 -7.38 8.61
C LEU A 87 -3.04 -7.01 7.77
N ILE A 88 -3.17 -5.74 7.38
CA ILE A 88 -4.32 -5.24 6.61
C ILE A 88 -4.37 -5.90 5.23
N ALA A 89 -3.24 -5.99 4.54
CA ALA A 89 -3.14 -6.71 3.27
C ALA A 89 -3.58 -8.16 3.39
N GLY A 90 -3.23 -8.84 4.48
CA GLY A 90 -3.65 -10.21 4.71
C GLY A 90 -5.12 -10.39 5.09
N PHE A 91 -5.73 -9.42 5.77
CA PHE A 91 -7.18 -9.43 5.96
C PHE A 91 -7.91 -9.17 4.64
N ALA A 92 -7.41 -8.25 3.81
CA ALA A 92 -7.94 -8.01 2.47
C ALA A 92 -7.78 -9.23 1.54
N GLY A 93 -6.66 -9.95 1.64
CA GLY A 93 -6.42 -11.23 0.95
C GLY A 93 -7.40 -12.32 1.40
N LYS A 94 -7.60 -12.47 2.71
CA LYS A 94 -8.62 -13.39 3.28
C LYS A 94 -10.03 -13.10 2.75
N GLN A 95 -10.38 -11.81 2.65
CA GLN A 95 -11.66 -11.36 2.09
C GLN A 95 -11.68 -11.36 0.55
N ARG A 96 -10.59 -11.77 -0.10
CA ARG A 96 -10.41 -11.86 -1.56
C ARG A 96 -10.60 -10.52 -2.28
N LEU A 97 -10.33 -9.40 -1.61
CA LEU A 97 -10.49 -8.06 -2.19
C LEU A 97 -9.54 -7.80 -3.38
N PHE A 98 -8.41 -8.50 -3.45
CA PHE A 98 -7.50 -8.45 -4.59
C PHE A 98 -7.95 -9.31 -5.78
N LEU A 99 -8.86 -10.27 -5.59
CA LEU A 99 -9.34 -11.16 -6.65
C LEU A 99 -10.79 -10.83 -7.07
N ARG A 100 -11.55 -10.18 -6.19
CA ARG A 100 -12.94 -9.79 -6.43
C ARG A 100 -12.99 -8.63 -7.41
N ALA A 101 -13.79 -8.80 -8.46
CA ALA A 101 -14.01 -7.73 -9.42
C ALA A 101 -14.87 -6.60 -8.81
N SER A 102 -14.31 -5.40 -8.74
CA SER A 102 -15.08 -4.19 -8.42
C SER A 102 -15.89 -3.70 -9.61
N PRO A 103 -17.02 -3.01 -9.38
CA PRO A 103 -17.71 -2.26 -10.43
C PRO A 103 -16.77 -1.23 -11.08
N ARG A 104 -16.86 -1.06 -12.41
CA ARG A 104 -15.99 -0.13 -13.15
C ARG A 104 -16.13 1.33 -12.71
N TRP A 105 -17.35 1.74 -12.36
CA TRP A 105 -17.60 3.09 -11.84
C TRP A 105 -16.86 3.33 -10.52
N PHE A 106 -16.73 2.30 -9.68
CA PHE A 106 -16.02 2.40 -8.41
C PHE A 106 -14.51 2.53 -8.64
N SER A 107 -13.96 1.74 -9.57
CA SER A 107 -12.56 1.88 -10.01
C SER A 107 -12.27 3.26 -10.61
N ALA A 108 -13.24 3.85 -11.35
CA ALA A 108 -13.15 5.20 -11.87
C ALA A 108 -13.08 6.25 -10.75
N VAL A 109 -13.95 6.15 -9.73
CA VAL A 109 -13.92 7.06 -8.56
C VAL A 109 -12.59 6.95 -7.82
N VAL A 110 -12.13 5.72 -7.55
CA VAL A 110 -10.84 5.49 -6.88
C VAL A 110 -9.67 6.06 -7.70
N GLY A 111 -9.67 5.86 -9.02
CA GLY A 111 -8.66 6.43 -9.92
C GLY A 111 -8.72 7.95 -10.03
N ALA A 112 -9.92 8.55 -10.02
CA ALA A 112 -10.12 9.99 -10.04
C ALA A 112 -9.60 10.64 -8.76
N ILE A 113 -9.96 10.09 -7.60
CA ILE A 113 -9.44 10.54 -6.29
C ILE A 113 -7.92 10.42 -6.27
N PHE A 114 -7.38 9.31 -6.77
CA PHE A 114 -5.94 9.08 -6.81
C PHE A 114 -5.19 10.10 -7.67
N LEU A 115 -5.57 10.28 -8.94
CA LEU A 115 -4.86 11.24 -9.79
C LEU A 115 -5.10 12.68 -9.35
N PHE A 116 -6.29 13.03 -8.87
CA PHE A 116 -6.54 14.34 -8.29
C PHE A 116 -5.59 14.64 -7.14
N ALA A 117 -5.48 13.69 -6.22
CA ALA A 117 -4.68 13.88 -5.03
C ALA A 117 -3.17 13.76 -5.36
N LEU A 118 -2.76 12.94 -6.34
CA LEU A 118 -1.38 12.91 -6.87
C LEU A 118 -1.02 14.23 -7.55
N THR A 119 -1.93 14.82 -8.32
CA THR A 119 -1.75 16.14 -8.93
C THR A 119 -1.62 17.21 -7.86
N LEU A 120 -2.44 17.19 -6.81
CA LEU A 120 -2.30 18.11 -5.67
C LEU A 120 -0.91 17.98 -5.05
N PHE A 121 -0.49 16.75 -4.78
CA PHE A 121 0.81 16.46 -4.21
C PHE A 121 1.97 16.97 -5.09
N VAL A 122 1.95 16.68 -6.40
CA VAL A 122 2.99 17.13 -7.35
C VAL A 122 3.00 18.66 -7.47
N LEU A 123 1.83 19.30 -7.56
CA LEU A 123 1.73 20.76 -7.66
C LEU A 123 2.16 21.47 -6.38
N MET A 124 2.02 20.86 -5.20
CA MET A 124 2.61 21.40 -3.97
C MET A 124 4.14 21.53 -4.08
N PHE A 125 4.82 20.61 -4.77
CA PHE A 125 6.27 20.72 -4.99
C PHE A 125 6.65 21.71 -6.08
N ILE A 126 5.92 21.70 -7.21
CA ILE A 126 6.24 22.55 -8.36
C ILE A 126 5.88 24.01 -8.06
N GLY A 127 4.74 24.26 -7.42
CA GLY A 127 4.22 25.59 -7.09
C GLY A 127 4.91 26.26 -5.90
N ARG A 128 6.05 25.76 -5.45
CA ARG A 128 6.83 26.33 -4.34
C ARG A 128 7.26 27.76 -4.66
N THR A 129 7.10 28.65 -3.69
CA THR A 129 7.61 30.03 -3.76
C THR A 129 8.64 30.27 -2.66
N ILE A 130 9.60 31.15 -2.92
CA ILE A 130 10.60 31.56 -1.93
C ILE A 130 10.15 32.94 -1.41
N ASP A 131 9.94 33.05 -0.10
CA ASP A 131 9.60 34.34 0.51
C ASP A 131 10.82 35.28 0.55
N SER A 132 10.60 36.52 0.97
CA SER A 132 11.66 37.53 1.12
C SER A 132 12.74 37.16 2.14
N GLU A 133 12.49 36.15 2.98
CA GLU A 133 13.39 35.66 4.02
C GLU A 133 14.20 34.42 3.55
N GLY A 134 13.96 33.95 2.32
CA GLY A 134 14.62 32.78 1.75
C GLY A 134 13.99 31.45 2.17
N ASN A 135 12.86 31.45 2.88
CA ASN A 135 12.15 30.25 3.27
C ASN A 135 11.30 29.75 2.09
N SER A 136 11.20 28.43 2.00
CA SER A 136 10.33 27.77 1.02
C SER A 136 8.91 27.70 1.57
N VAL A 137 8.02 28.48 0.98
CA VAL A 137 6.61 28.51 1.36
C VAL A 137 5.82 27.63 0.39
N LEU A 138 5.10 26.66 0.95
CA LEU A 138 4.18 25.83 0.19
C LEU A 138 2.95 26.66 -0.21
N PRO A 139 2.49 26.57 -1.47
CA PRO A 139 1.27 27.23 -1.88
C PRO A 139 0.07 26.62 -1.12
N THR A 140 -0.88 27.47 -0.74
CA THR A 140 -2.10 26.97 -0.10
C THR A 140 -2.89 26.12 -1.09
N MET A 141 -3.68 25.15 -0.60
CA MET A 141 -4.54 24.35 -1.48
C MET A 141 -5.46 25.24 -2.31
N GLN A 142 -5.96 26.34 -1.74
CA GLN A 142 -6.79 27.31 -2.43
C GLN A 142 -6.06 27.97 -3.59
N ASP A 143 -4.82 28.44 -3.38
CA ASP A 143 -4.03 29.07 -4.43
C ASP A 143 -3.71 28.09 -5.57
N LEU A 144 -3.38 26.84 -5.22
CA LEU A 144 -3.18 25.78 -6.19
C LEU A 144 -4.44 25.54 -7.02
N PHE A 145 -5.61 25.45 -6.37
CA PHE A 145 -6.88 25.23 -7.07
C PHE A 145 -7.22 26.39 -7.98
N VAL A 146 -7.13 27.63 -7.52
CA VAL A 146 -7.48 28.81 -8.34
C VAL A 146 -6.54 28.94 -9.53
N SER A 147 -5.24 28.74 -9.32
CA SER A 147 -4.23 28.87 -10.35
C SER A 147 -4.24 27.72 -11.37
N ASN A 148 -4.55 26.49 -10.92
CA ASN A 148 -4.43 25.27 -11.73
C ASN A 148 -5.72 24.45 -11.84
N TRP A 149 -6.90 25.10 -11.73
CA TRP A 149 -8.18 24.40 -11.72
C TRP A 149 -8.37 23.47 -12.94
N PHE A 150 -7.85 23.88 -14.11
CA PHE A 150 -7.89 23.09 -15.33
C PHE A 150 -7.08 21.79 -15.22
N ILE A 151 -5.91 21.82 -14.55
CA ILE A 151 -5.09 20.61 -14.30
C ILE A 151 -5.85 19.67 -13.38
N PHE A 152 -6.53 20.18 -12.35
CA PHE A 152 -7.35 19.35 -11.45
C PHE A 152 -8.53 18.70 -12.15
N VAL A 153 -9.23 19.42 -13.04
CA VAL A 153 -10.31 18.85 -13.87
C VAL A 153 -9.77 17.77 -14.81
N LEU A 154 -8.63 18.04 -15.48
CA LEU A 154 -7.97 17.05 -16.33
C LEU A 154 -7.49 15.84 -15.54
N ALA A 155 -6.95 16.02 -14.33
CA ALA A 155 -6.51 14.94 -13.46
C ALA A 155 -7.69 14.08 -12.99
N LEU A 156 -8.82 14.69 -12.63
CA LEU A 156 -10.06 13.96 -12.30
C LEU A 156 -10.58 13.16 -13.50
N ALA A 157 -10.64 13.78 -14.68
CA ALA A 157 -11.09 13.11 -15.89
C ALA A 157 -10.14 11.98 -16.32
N ALA A 158 -8.84 12.25 -16.37
CA ALA A 158 -7.82 11.26 -16.66
C ALA A 158 -7.80 10.15 -15.62
N GLY A 159 -8.02 10.47 -14.34
CA GLY A 159 -8.06 9.51 -13.24
C GLY A 159 -9.31 8.64 -13.30
N ALA A 160 -10.45 9.23 -13.65
CA ALA A 160 -11.68 8.48 -13.90
C ALA A 160 -11.52 7.56 -15.10
N VAL A 161 -10.92 8.03 -16.19
CA VAL A 161 -10.67 7.23 -17.40
C VAL A 161 -9.66 6.13 -17.13
N ALA A 162 -8.53 6.43 -16.48
CA ALA A 162 -7.53 5.43 -16.07
C ALA A 162 -8.15 4.43 -15.07
N GLY A 163 -8.95 4.90 -14.13
CA GLY A 163 -9.71 4.05 -13.21
C GLY A 163 -10.69 3.12 -13.93
N TYR A 164 -11.39 3.65 -14.93
CA TYR A 164 -12.35 2.88 -15.72
C TYR A 164 -11.67 1.89 -16.68
N ALA A 165 -10.57 2.30 -17.33
CA ALA A 165 -9.91 1.58 -18.42
C ALA A 165 -8.76 0.69 -17.96
N VAL A 166 -7.93 1.15 -17.01
CA VAL A 166 -6.74 0.45 -16.49
C VAL A 166 -7.09 -0.32 -15.23
N LEU A 167 -7.70 0.34 -14.24
CA LEU A 167 -8.03 -0.32 -12.97
C LEU A 167 -9.22 -1.27 -13.11
N GLN A 168 -10.09 -1.11 -14.12
CA GLN A 168 -11.23 -1.96 -14.47
C GLN A 168 -11.98 -2.58 -13.29
N ARG A 169 -11.45 -3.69 -12.74
CA ARG A 169 -12.02 -4.54 -11.70
C ARG A 169 -11.26 -4.50 -10.36
N GLY A 170 -10.32 -3.58 -10.16
CA GLY A 170 -9.39 -3.53 -9.03
C GLY A 170 -9.69 -2.49 -7.95
N GLY A 171 -10.77 -1.72 -8.06
CA GLY A 171 -11.08 -0.61 -7.14
C GLY A 171 -11.08 -1.01 -5.65
N TYR A 172 -11.42 -2.25 -5.30
CA TYR A 172 -11.36 -2.72 -3.89
C TYR A 172 -9.95 -2.70 -3.31
N ALA A 173 -8.94 -3.14 -4.07
CA ALA A 173 -7.57 -3.13 -3.61
C ALA A 173 -7.04 -1.68 -3.48
N GLY A 174 -7.48 -0.77 -4.35
CA GLY A 174 -7.10 0.64 -4.29
C GLY A 174 -7.69 1.34 -3.07
N MET A 175 -8.98 1.09 -2.80
CA MET A 175 -9.66 1.60 -1.60
C MET A 175 -8.97 1.11 -0.31
N ILE A 176 -8.68 -0.18 -0.20
CA ILE A 176 -7.98 -0.71 0.99
C ILE A 176 -6.57 -0.13 1.09
N GLY A 177 -5.85 0.03 -0.02
CA GLY A 177 -4.54 0.67 -0.02
C GLY A 177 -4.60 2.10 0.51
N LEU A 178 -5.59 2.88 0.07
CA LEU A 178 -5.82 4.26 0.54
C LEU A 178 -6.14 4.30 2.04
N LEU A 179 -7.07 3.45 2.51
CA LEU A 179 -7.41 3.32 3.93
C LEU A 179 -6.19 2.89 4.76
N THR A 180 -5.39 1.97 4.24
CA THR A 180 -4.15 1.51 4.87
C THR A 180 -3.17 2.65 5.04
N GLY A 181 -2.97 3.47 4.01
CA GLY A 181 -2.04 4.61 4.11
C GLY A 181 -2.51 5.69 5.07
N VAL A 182 -3.82 5.98 5.16
CA VAL A 182 -4.34 6.91 6.19
C VAL A 182 -4.11 6.36 7.60
N LEU A 183 -4.37 5.06 7.82
CA LEU A 183 -4.10 4.42 9.11
C LEU A 183 -2.61 4.43 9.44
N CYS A 184 -1.76 4.11 8.47
CA CYS A 184 -0.30 4.14 8.62
C CYS A 184 0.20 5.55 8.95
N ALA A 185 -0.33 6.59 8.31
CA ALA A 185 0.04 7.98 8.58
C ALA A 185 -0.21 8.36 10.04
N ILE A 186 -1.40 8.01 10.56
CA ILE A 186 -1.78 8.30 11.96
C ILE A 186 -0.88 7.52 12.93
N ILE A 187 -0.56 6.27 12.60
CA ILE A 187 0.26 5.38 13.44
C ILE A 187 1.74 5.80 13.43
N ALA A 188 2.27 6.21 12.27
CA ALA A 188 3.68 6.56 12.08
C ALA A 188 4.02 7.97 12.59
N ALA A 189 3.08 8.92 12.51
CA ALA A 189 3.33 10.32 12.81
C ALA A 189 3.88 10.58 14.23
N PRO A 190 3.36 9.96 15.32
CA PRO A 190 3.93 10.14 16.66
C PRO A 190 5.40 9.72 16.73
N THR A 191 5.77 8.60 16.11
CA THR A 191 7.16 8.13 16.13
C THR A 191 8.07 9.07 15.34
N ALA A 192 7.64 9.51 14.16
CA ALA A 192 8.39 10.48 13.36
C ALA A 192 8.55 11.84 14.07
N ALA A 193 7.51 12.33 14.73
CA ALA A 193 7.55 13.62 15.43
C ALA A 193 8.41 13.57 16.70
N TYR A 194 8.24 12.57 17.56
CA TYR A 194 8.91 12.54 18.86
C TYR A 194 10.34 11.99 18.81
N PHE A 195 10.61 10.96 18.01
CA PHE A 195 11.93 10.31 18.00
C PHE A 195 12.86 10.88 16.94
N PHE A 196 12.31 11.45 15.86
CA PHE A 196 13.08 11.90 14.70
C PHE A 196 12.90 13.39 14.37
N SER A 197 12.11 14.12 15.16
CA SER A 197 11.83 15.55 14.92
C SER A 197 11.34 15.86 13.50
N GLY A 198 10.73 14.86 12.84
CA GLY A 198 10.26 14.97 11.45
C GLY A 198 11.30 14.75 10.36
N VAL A 199 12.51 14.29 10.69
CA VAL A 199 13.58 13.98 9.71
C VAL A 199 13.99 12.51 9.87
N THR A 200 13.56 11.67 8.94
CA THR A 200 13.74 10.21 8.95
C THR A 200 14.75 9.69 7.92
N GLY A 201 15.36 10.57 7.12
CA GLY A 201 16.26 10.26 6.02
C GLY A 201 15.57 9.91 4.71
N GLY A 202 14.26 10.17 4.59
CA GLY A 202 13.44 9.79 3.45
C GLY A 202 13.02 10.97 2.57
N GLY A 203 12.62 10.68 1.32
CA GLY A 203 12.26 11.73 0.34
C GLY A 203 11.08 12.60 0.79
N THR A 204 10.25 12.11 1.72
CA THR A 204 9.11 12.84 2.27
C THR A 204 9.48 13.80 3.41
N ASP A 205 10.68 13.74 3.98
CA ASP A 205 11.10 14.66 5.05
C ASP A 205 11.12 16.12 4.59
N MET A 206 11.36 16.33 3.29
CA MET A 206 11.26 17.66 2.69
C MET A 206 9.88 18.26 2.89
N LEU A 207 8.81 17.47 2.83
CA LEU A 207 7.46 17.95 3.12
C LEU A 207 7.32 18.37 4.58
N VAL A 208 7.91 17.63 5.51
CA VAL A 208 7.90 18.00 6.92
C VAL A 208 8.64 19.32 7.14
N ALA A 209 9.82 19.48 6.52
CA ALA A 209 10.59 20.72 6.57
C ALA A 209 9.80 21.90 5.98
N LEU A 210 9.08 21.67 4.89
CA LEU A 210 8.24 22.67 4.24
C LEU A 210 7.04 23.09 5.09
N TYR A 211 6.32 22.13 5.70
CA TYR A 211 5.23 22.45 6.62
C TYR A 211 5.72 23.18 7.87
N ARG A 212 6.94 22.88 8.33
CA ARG A 212 7.57 23.63 9.43
C ARG A 212 7.92 25.05 9.00
N ALA A 213 8.40 25.25 7.77
CA ALA A 213 8.67 26.56 7.21
C ALA A 213 7.39 27.40 7.05
N SER A 214 6.24 26.78 6.80
CA SER A 214 4.94 27.46 6.81
C SER A 214 4.38 27.76 8.22
N GLY A 215 5.19 27.55 9.28
CA GLY A 215 4.82 27.86 10.66
C GLY A 215 4.04 26.78 11.40
N ALA A 216 3.88 25.57 10.82
CA ALA A 216 3.22 24.47 11.53
C ALA A 216 4.13 23.89 12.62
N ASN A 217 3.52 23.43 13.72
CA ASN A 217 4.25 22.68 14.75
C ASN A 217 4.79 21.36 14.19
N ILE A 218 5.79 20.75 14.84
CA ILE A 218 6.44 19.52 14.35
C ILE A 218 5.42 18.40 14.14
N MET A 219 4.53 18.19 15.10
CA MET A 219 3.51 17.14 15.01
C MET A 219 2.51 17.39 13.87
N GLY A 220 2.05 18.63 13.68
CA GLY A 220 1.17 19.00 12.58
C GLY A 220 1.85 18.90 11.22
N SER A 221 3.14 19.23 11.15
CA SER A 221 3.95 19.10 9.93
C SER A 221 4.13 17.64 9.51
N VAL A 222 4.45 16.78 10.49
CA VAL A 222 4.58 15.34 10.27
C VAL A 222 3.23 14.74 9.89
N LEU A 223 2.17 15.03 10.65
CA LEU A 223 0.82 14.53 10.32
C LEU A 223 0.35 14.99 8.94
N ALA A 224 0.57 16.25 8.59
CA ALA A 224 0.20 16.78 7.27
C ALA A 224 1.01 16.08 6.16
N GLN A 225 2.31 15.86 6.35
CA GLN A 225 3.12 15.09 5.44
C GLN A 225 2.60 13.66 5.30
N SER A 226 2.45 12.92 6.40
CA SER A 226 2.11 11.50 6.36
C SER A 226 0.68 11.29 5.81
N THR A 227 -0.27 12.16 6.17
CA THR A 227 -1.64 12.10 5.64
C THR A 227 -1.71 12.43 4.16
N THR A 228 -0.79 13.28 3.67
CA THR A 228 -0.72 13.58 2.24
C THR A 228 -0.02 12.44 1.51
N SER A 229 1.15 11.96 1.96
CA SER A 229 2.02 11.08 1.15
C SER A 229 1.73 9.58 1.31
N ASP A 230 1.45 9.10 2.52
CA ASP A 230 1.37 7.66 2.81
C ASP A 230 0.17 6.99 2.12
N PRO A 231 -1.03 7.61 2.02
CA PRO A 231 -2.14 7.07 1.24
C PRO A 231 -1.76 6.76 -0.22
N PHE A 232 -0.94 7.59 -0.87
CA PHE A 232 -0.50 7.35 -2.24
C PHE A 232 0.45 6.17 -2.33
N ASP A 233 1.42 6.10 -1.43
CA ASP A 233 2.38 5.00 -1.38
C ASP A 233 1.68 3.66 -1.19
N LYS A 234 0.74 3.59 -0.24
CA LYS A 234 0.02 2.35 0.07
C LYS A 234 -1.03 2.02 -0.97
N MET A 235 -1.72 3.00 -1.55
CA MET A 235 -2.58 2.76 -2.69
C MET A 235 -1.79 2.19 -3.88
N THR A 236 -0.66 2.80 -4.23
CA THR A 236 0.19 2.34 -5.34
C THR A 236 0.69 0.92 -5.09
N SER A 237 1.20 0.63 -3.89
CA SER A 237 1.68 -0.71 -3.51
C SER A 237 0.58 -1.77 -3.63
N PHE A 238 -0.62 -1.50 -3.13
CA PHE A 238 -1.76 -2.43 -3.22
C PHE A 238 -2.23 -2.63 -4.66
N MET A 239 -2.16 -1.58 -5.49
CA MET A 239 -2.52 -1.67 -6.92
C MET A 239 -1.50 -2.45 -7.73
N LEU A 240 -0.20 -2.28 -7.44
CA LEU A 240 0.84 -3.09 -8.05
C LEU A 240 0.67 -4.57 -7.69
N VAL A 241 0.37 -4.88 -6.43
CA VAL A 241 0.08 -6.27 -6.03
C VAL A 241 -1.16 -6.82 -6.74
N TRP A 242 -2.23 -6.03 -6.85
CA TRP A 242 -3.41 -6.43 -7.62
C TRP A 242 -3.09 -6.74 -9.10
N LEU A 243 -2.24 -5.95 -9.74
CA LEU A 243 -1.76 -6.22 -11.12
C LEU A 243 -0.92 -7.49 -11.18
N ILE A 244 0.02 -7.67 -10.24
CA ILE A 244 0.86 -8.88 -10.14
C ILE A 244 -0.02 -10.12 -10.00
N LEU A 245 -1.02 -10.09 -9.11
CA LEU A 245 -1.90 -11.23 -8.87
C LEU A 245 -2.75 -11.61 -10.09
N GLN A 246 -3.16 -10.64 -10.92
CA GLN A 246 -3.85 -10.93 -12.17
C GLN A 246 -2.93 -11.45 -13.27
N ALA A 247 -1.67 -11.04 -13.27
CA ALA A 247 -0.67 -11.53 -14.21
C ALA A 247 -0.20 -12.97 -13.87
N LEU A 248 -0.36 -13.40 -12.62
CA LEU A 248 0.07 -14.73 -12.18
C LEU A 248 -0.83 -15.85 -12.75
N PRO A 249 -0.25 -16.94 -13.30
CA PRO A 249 -1.00 -18.12 -13.69
C PRO A 249 -1.77 -18.73 -12.52
N ARG A 250 -3.01 -19.20 -12.78
CA ARG A 250 -3.86 -19.88 -11.77
C ARG A 250 -3.13 -21.01 -11.05
N ARG A 251 -2.23 -21.73 -11.74
CA ARG A 251 -1.41 -22.81 -11.16
C ARG A 251 -0.50 -22.35 -10.02
N ILE A 252 -0.01 -21.11 -10.07
CA ILE A 252 0.84 -20.55 -9.01
C ILE A 252 -0.05 -20.10 -7.85
N LEU A 253 -1.14 -19.39 -8.16
CA LEU A 253 -2.10 -18.93 -7.16
C LEU A 253 -2.74 -20.07 -6.36
N ALA A 254 -3.01 -21.22 -7.00
CA ALA A 254 -3.54 -22.41 -6.36
C ALA A 254 -2.63 -22.99 -5.25
N ARG A 255 -1.33 -22.65 -5.28
CA ARG A 255 -0.38 -23.11 -4.26
C ARG A 255 -0.49 -22.33 -2.94
N PHE A 256 -1.16 -21.19 -2.96
CA PHE A 256 -1.27 -20.31 -1.82
C PHE A 256 -2.65 -20.41 -1.15
N PRO A 257 -2.72 -20.35 0.20
CA PRO A 257 -3.97 -20.52 0.95
C PRO A 257 -5.11 -19.55 0.57
N TYR A 258 -4.77 -18.37 0.05
CA TYR A 258 -5.72 -17.33 -0.33
C TYR A 258 -5.60 -16.92 -1.81
N GLY A 259 -4.85 -17.67 -2.64
CA GLY A 259 -4.59 -17.30 -4.02
C GLY A 259 -5.72 -17.61 -5.01
N LEU A 260 -6.59 -18.59 -4.73
CA LEU A 260 -7.79 -18.87 -5.53
C LEU A 260 -9.02 -19.08 -4.65
N PRO A 261 -10.24 -18.83 -5.19
CA PRO A 261 -11.44 -19.39 -4.63
C PRO A 261 -11.32 -20.91 -4.61
N GLU A 262 -11.46 -21.51 -3.43
CA GLU A 262 -11.70 -22.93 -3.27
C GLU A 262 -12.89 -23.27 -4.18
N THR A 263 -12.63 -23.99 -5.26
CA THR A 263 -13.63 -24.26 -6.28
C THR A 263 -14.80 -24.99 -5.65
N ALA A 264 -16.01 -24.64 -6.07
CA ALA A 264 -17.26 -25.35 -5.78
C ALA A 264 -17.30 -26.79 -6.37
N ASP A 265 -16.14 -27.43 -6.52
CA ASP A 265 -15.96 -28.74 -7.15
C ASP A 265 -15.98 -29.87 -6.10
N ASP A 266 -15.79 -29.56 -4.82
CA ASP A 266 -15.96 -30.52 -3.71
C ASP A 266 -17.41 -30.63 -3.20
N GLN A 267 -18.36 -29.89 -3.79
CA GLN A 267 -19.79 -29.95 -3.41
C GLN A 267 -20.66 -30.77 -4.40
N HIS A 268 -20.06 -31.43 -5.40
CA HIS A 268 -20.79 -32.25 -6.35
C HIS A 268 -20.12 -33.58 -6.72
N VAL A 269 -19.39 -34.18 -5.79
CA VAL A 269 -19.34 -35.64 -5.76
C VAL A 269 -20.58 -36.08 -4.98
N PRO A 270 -21.71 -36.43 -5.62
CA PRO A 270 -22.75 -37.16 -4.91
C PRO A 270 -22.05 -38.37 -4.30
N ALA A 271 -22.11 -38.50 -2.98
CA ALA A 271 -21.67 -39.70 -2.31
C ALA A 271 -22.43 -40.84 -2.98
N GLU A 272 -21.75 -41.63 -3.81
CA GLU A 272 -22.29 -42.83 -4.40
C GLU A 272 -22.79 -43.67 -3.21
N PRO A 273 -24.10 -43.92 -3.08
CA PRO A 273 -24.59 -44.65 -1.93
C PRO A 273 -23.93 -46.02 -1.94
N LEU A 274 -23.27 -46.36 -0.83
CA LEU A 274 -22.55 -47.63 -0.57
C LEU A 274 -23.35 -48.90 -0.90
N ALA A 275 -24.65 -48.77 -1.19
CA ALA A 275 -25.55 -49.83 -1.60
C ALA A 275 -25.30 -50.37 -3.03
N SER A 276 -24.56 -49.67 -3.91
CA SER A 276 -24.30 -50.16 -5.28
C SER A 276 -23.05 -51.04 -5.42
N ARG A 277 -22.28 -51.26 -4.35
CA ARG A 277 -21.03 -52.05 -4.39
C ARG A 277 -21.16 -53.48 -3.88
N LEU A 278 -22.38 -53.92 -3.56
CA LEU A 278 -22.65 -55.26 -3.02
C LEU A 278 -23.83 -55.97 -3.73
N SER A 279 -24.04 -55.72 -5.01
CA SER A 279 -24.94 -56.50 -5.87
C SER A 279 -24.19 -57.11 -7.04
#